data_AF-A0A7S1Z5M3-F1
#
_entry.id   AF-A0A7S1Z5M3-F1
#
_cell.length_a   1.000
_cell.length_b   1.000
_cell.length_c   1.000
_cell.angle_alpha   90.00
_cell.angle_beta   90.00
_cell.angle_gamma   90.00
#
_symmetry.space_group_name_H-M   'P 1'
#
loop_
_entity.id
_entity.type
_entity.pdbx_description
1 polymer ?
#
loop_
_entity_poly.entity_id
_entity_poly.type
_entity_poly.pdbx_seq_one_letter_code
_entity_poly.pdbx_strand_id
1 'polypeptide(L)'
;APFSLLGICGMIYTALAMSLRYLMKSYALPDGKFVSKLSSPQYTPSFGSKGAAAVFHPSSLVLLCMLSAAFVAHYIAPKFYVELYDNTVSRFNILTFSSFAISMVIFLIVASMGFLTFGSNCDGLILNNYSSEDKIMGFSRVAVAMSLVFSYPLVFVGARDGVLDLLNISKSKRTNANLNKLTITLLSCITALALKVKDLSLVIALAGSVLGVSLIYVFPALMFRSAVLNQKKDGGDVSNALLMEAKLVTLSGIMGIGMGAVGLTMALTGKR
;
A
#
# COMPACT_ATOMS: atom_id res chain seq x y z
N ALA A 1 11.84 -13.04 -12.29
CA ALA A 1 11.28 -13.30 -10.95
C ALA A 1 10.11 -14.28 -11.05
N PRO A 2 9.96 -15.28 -10.16
CA PRO A 2 8.73 -16.06 -10.11
C PRO A 2 7.60 -15.11 -9.71
N PHE A 3 6.75 -14.78 -10.67
CA PHE A 3 5.55 -13.97 -10.45
C PHE A 3 4.63 -14.76 -9.51
N SER A 4 4.07 -14.09 -8.49
CA SER A 4 3.05 -14.71 -7.63
C SER A 4 1.73 -14.80 -8.39
N LEU A 5 1.66 -15.71 -9.37
CA LEU A 5 0.45 -15.98 -10.14
C LEU A 5 -0.71 -16.29 -9.20
N LEU A 6 -0.43 -17.07 -8.15
CA LEU A 6 -1.39 -17.40 -7.10
C LEU A 6 -1.93 -16.15 -6.40
N GLY A 7 -1.06 -15.18 -6.08
CA GLY A 7 -1.47 -13.92 -5.48
C GLY A 7 -2.35 -13.10 -6.42
N ILE A 8 -1.94 -12.96 -7.69
CA ILE A 8 -2.72 -12.22 -8.70
C ILE A 8 -4.10 -12.88 -8.90
N CYS A 9 -4.14 -14.20 -9.10
CA CYS A 9 -5.39 -14.94 -9.24
C CYS A 9 -6.28 -14.81 -7.99
N GLY A 10 -5.68 -14.84 -6.79
CA GLY A 10 -6.40 -14.65 -5.53
C GLY A 10 -7.02 -13.25 -5.39
N MET A 11 -6.30 -12.22 -5.82
CA MET A 11 -6.81 -10.83 -5.82
C MET A 11 -7.91 -10.64 -6.86
N ILE A 12 -7.75 -11.19 -8.07
CA ILE A 12 -8.79 -11.15 -9.12
C ILE A 12 -10.04 -11.88 -8.64
N TYR A 13 -9.89 -13.09 -8.08
CA TYR A 13 -10.99 -13.84 -7.50
C TYR A 13 -11.71 -13.01 -6.42
N THR A 14 -10.95 -12.36 -5.53
CA THR A 14 -11.53 -11.56 -4.44
C THR A 14 -12.30 -10.37 -4.99
N ALA A 15 -11.77 -9.66 -5.98
CA ALA A 15 -12.47 -8.55 -6.64
C ALA A 15 -13.77 -9.01 -7.31
N LEU A 16 -13.73 -10.15 -8.02
CA LEU A 16 -14.91 -10.75 -8.64
C LEU A 16 -15.94 -11.21 -7.60
N ALA A 17 -15.50 -11.85 -6.53
CA ALA A 17 -16.35 -12.29 -5.43
C ALA A 17 -17.08 -11.12 -4.76
N MET A 18 -16.35 -10.03 -4.47
CA MET A 18 -16.94 -8.80 -3.92
C MET A 18 -17.96 -8.20 -4.89
N SER A 19 -17.62 -8.12 -6.18
CA SER A 19 -18.53 -7.63 -7.22
C SER A 19 -19.80 -8.47 -7.32
N LEU A 20 -19.65 -9.80 -7.29
CA LEU A 20 -20.77 -10.74 -7.30
C LEU A 20 -21.67 -10.54 -6.08
N ARG A 21 -21.10 -10.37 -4.88
CA ARG A 21 -21.87 -10.14 -3.65
C ARG A 21 -22.65 -8.85 -3.67
N TYR A 22 -22.07 -7.79 -4.24
CA TYR A 22 -22.77 -6.54 -4.48
C TYR A 22 -23.94 -6.73 -5.46
N LEU A 23 -23.69 -7.30 -6.64
CA LEU A 23 -24.71 -7.50 -7.68
C LEU A 23 -25.86 -8.40 -7.22
N MET A 24 -25.55 -9.44 -6.45
CA MET A 24 -26.55 -10.34 -5.87
C MET A 24 -27.29 -9.73 -4.67
N LYS A 25 -26.97 -8.50 -4.25
CA LYS A 25 -27.52 -7.84 -3.06
C LYS A 25 -27.49 -8.73 -1.82
N SER A 26 -26.45 -9.58 -1.70
CA SER A 26 -26.38 -10.64 -0.68
C SER A 26 -26.28 -10.09 0.75
N TYR A 27 -25.87 -8.84 0.88
CA TYR A 27 -25.76 -8.10 2.14
C TYR A 27 -26.69 -6.87 2.20
N ALA A 28 -27.55 -6.64 1.19
CA ALA A 28 -28.43 -5.47 1.20
C ALA A 28 -29.49 -5.58 2.30
N LEU A 29 -29.82 -4.47 2.95
CA LEU A 29 -30.88 -4.42 3.97
C LEU A 29 -32.27 -4.30 3.32
N PRO A 30 -33.33 -4.86 3.95
CA PRO A 30 -33.31 -5.69 5.17
C PRO A 30 -33.10 -7.19 4.89
N ASP A 31 -33.36 -7.66 3.67
CA ASP A 31 -33.56 -9.09 3.36
C ASP A 31 -32.32 -9.83 2.83
N GLY A 32 -31.14 -9.21 2.91
CA GLY A 32 -29.90 -9.80 2.39
C GLY A 32 -29.58 -11.14 3.05
N LYS A 33 -29.29 -12.14 2.22
CA LYS A 33 -29.04 -13.55 2.62
C LYS A 33 -28.08 -13.70 3.83
N PHE A 34 -27.07 -12.85 3.93
CA PHE A 34 -26.05 -12.94 4.98
C PHE A 34 -26.15 -11.86 6.06
N VAL A 35 -27.14 -10.98 6.02
CA VAL A 35 -27.30 -9.87 6.99
C VAL A 35 -27.47 -10.40 8.42
N SER A 36 -28.33 -11.40 8.62
CA SER A 36 -28.54 -12.04 9.93
C SER A 36 -27.36 -12.91 10.38
N LYS A 37 -26.38 -13.14 9.51
CA LYS A 37 -25.23 -14.02 9.71
C LYS A 37 -23.92 -13.26 9.86
N LEU A 38 -24.01 -11.95 10.08
CA LEU A 38 -22.84 -11.10 10.34
C LEU A 38 -22.29 -11.37 11.74
N SER A 39 -20.96 -11.36 11.86
CA SER A 39 -20.30 -11.68 13.14
C SER A 39 -20.43 -10.58 14.19
N SER A 40 -20.76 -9.35 13.80
CA SER A 40 -21.00 -8.22 14.71
C SER A 40 -21.93 -7.19 14.05
N PRO A 41 -22.78 -6.47 14.81
CA PRO A 41 -23.61 -5.38 14.31
C PRO A 41 -22.82 -4.26 13.62
N GLN A 42 -21.54 -4.08 13.97
CA GLN A 42 -20.66 -3.08 13.35
C GLN A 42 -20.39 -3.33 11.87
N TYR A 43 -20.62 -4.56 11.38
CA TYR A 43 -20.43 -4.94 9.98
C TYR A 43 -21.70 -4.81 9.14
N THR A 44 -22.83 -4.47 9.75
CA THR A 44 -24.09 -4.24 9.05
C THR A 44 -23.97 -3.04 8.13
N PRO A 45 -24.43 -3.10 6.86
CA PRO A 45 -24.33 -1.96 5.96
C PRO A 45 -25.02 -0.71 6.51
N SER A 46 -24.39 0.44 6.32
CA SER A 46 -24.94 1.73 6.72
C SER A 46 -24.72 2.75 5.62
N PHE A 47 -25.83 3.22 5.02
CA PHE A 47 -25.82 4.24 3.98
C PHE A 47 -26.47 5.51 4.51
N GLY A 48 -25.81 6.65 4.30
CA GLY A 48 -26.29 7.96 4.74
C GLY A 48 -25.72 9.09 3.90
N SER A 49 -26.04 10.33 4.25
CA SER A 49 -25.63 11.54 3.50
C SER A 49 -24.14 11.90 3.61
N LYS A 50 -23.38 11.21 4.47
CA LYS A 50 -21.96 11.51 4.74
C LYS A 50 -21.01 11.12 3.59
N GLY A 51 -21.45 10.33 2.60
CA GLY A 51 -20.58 9.81 1.55
C GLY A 51 -19.89 10.87 0.70
N ALA A 52 -20.66 11.74 0.02
CA ALA A 52 -20.09 12.78 -0.84
C ALA A 52 -19.39 13.90 -0.06
N ALA A 53 -19.92 14.27 1.12
CA ALA A 53 -19.33 15.30 1.98
C ALA A 53 -17.96 14.90 2.56
N ALA A 54 -17.70 13.60 2.73
CA ALA A 54 -16.43 13.08 3.24
C ALA A 54 -15.24 13.30 2.29
N VAL A 55 -15.49 13.55 0.99
CA VAL A 55 -14.42 13.78 -0.01
C VAL A 55 -13.60 15.02 0.33
N PHE A 56 -14.23 16.08 0.82
CA PHE A 56 -13.56 17.32 1.22
C PHE A 56 -13.17 17.35 2.71
N HIS A 57 -13.49 16.29 3.46
CA HIS A 57 -13.09 16.18 4.85
C HIS A 57 -11.60 15.84 4.94
N PRO A 58 -10.84 16.34 5.94
CA PRO A 58 -9.45 15.96 6.15
C PRO A 58 -9.19 14.44 6.22
N SER A 59 -10.20 13.62 6.56
CA SER A 59 -10.12 12.15 6.53
C SER A 59 -9.75 11.60 5.14
N SER A 60 -10.07 12.32 4.06
CA SER A 60 -9.62 11.98 2.71
C SER A 60 -8.09 11.98 2.57
N LEU A 61 -7.37 12.76 3.38
CA LEU A 61 -5.91 12.76 3.41
C LEU A 61 -5.35 11.49 4.07
N VAL A 62 -6.11 10.85 4.97
CA VAL A 62 -5.77 9.53 5.49
C VAL A 62 -5.86 8.49 4.37
N LEU A 63 -6.90 8.55 3.53
CA LEU A 63 -7.00 7.71 2.34
C LEU A 63 -5.81 7.92 1.40
N LEU A 64 -5.41 9.18 1.16
CA LEU A 64 -4.25 9.49 0.34
C LEU A 64 -2.94 8.91 0.92
N CYS A 65 -2.78 8.94 2.24
CA CYS A 65 -1.68 8.26 2.92
C CYS A 65 -1.76 6.74 2.76
N MET A 66 -2.94 6.13 2.94
CA MET A 66 -3.11 4.69 2.73
C MET A 66 -2.80 4.28 1.28
N LEU A 67 -3.17 5.10 0.30
CA LEU A 67 -2.82 4.88 -1.11
C LEU A 67 -1.31 5.02 -1.34
N SER A 68 -0.63 5.95 -0.66
CA SER A 68 0.83 6.05 -0.69
C SER A 68 1.50 4.75 -0.23
N ALA A 69 0.97 4.10 0.82
CA ALA A 69 1.43 2.76 1.21
C ALA A 69 1.10 1.68 0.17
N ALA A 70 -0.08 1.71 -0.43
CA ALA A 70 -0.50 0.72 -1.42
C ALA A 70 0.32 0.78 -2.73
N PHE A 71 0.73 1.97 -3.14
CA PHE A 71 1.45 2.23 -4.38
C PHE A 71 2.97 2.40 -4.20
N VAL A 72 3.50 2.02 -3.02
CA VAL A 72 4.95 2.09 -2.79
C VAL A 72 5.67 0.92 -3.47
N ALA A 73 6.28 1.20 -4.64
CA ALA A 73 7.16 0.25 -5.32
C ALA A 73 8.60 0.81 -5.51
N HIS A 74 8.83 2.05 -5.10
CA HIS A 74 10.05 2.81 -5.39
C HIS A 74 11.34 2.14 -4.87
N TYR A 75 11.28 1.46 -3.73
CA TYR A 75 12.45 0.80 -3.13
C TYR A 75 12.92 -0.46 -3.89
N ILE A 76 12.03 -1.09 -4.67
CA ILE A 76 12.36 -2.24 -5.55
C ILE A 76 12.51 -1.85 -7.02
N ALA A 77 12.08 -0.65 -7.40
CA ALA A 77 12.12 -0.18 -8.79
C ALA A 77 13.53 -0.28 -9.45
N PRO A 78 14.64 0.09 -8.79
CA PRO A 78 15.97 -0.07 -9.38
C PRO A 78 16.33 -1.53 -9.69
N LYS A 79 15.92 -2.45 -8.80
CA LYS A 79 16.15 -3.89 -9.00
C LYS A 79 15.36 -4.38 -10.22
N PHE A 80 14.08 -4.00 -10.35
CA PHE A 80 13.29 -4.37 -11.53
C PHE A 80 13.81 -3.73 -12.82
N TYR A 81 14.34 -2.51 -12.77
CA TYR A 81 14.96 -1.88 -13.92
C TYR A 81 16.18 -2.68 -14.42
N VAL A 82 17.04 -3.12 -13.49
CA VAL A 82 18.24 -3.91 -13.85
C VAL A 82 17.87 -5.32 -14.33
N GLU A 83 16.82 -5.92 -13.77
CA GLU A 83 16.34 -7.26 -14.16
C GLU A 83 15.51 -7.27 -15.45
N LEU A 84 15.09 -6.11 -15.96
CA LEU A 84 14.29 -6.01 -17.18
C LEU A 84 15.13 -6.38 -18.42
N TYR A 85 14.61 -7.31 -19.23
CA TYR A 85 15.22 -7.66 -20.52
C TYR A 85 15.24 -6.44 -21.46
N ASP A 86 16.41 -6.16 -22.04
CA ASP A 86 16.69 -4.93 -22.81
C ASP A 86 16.25 -3.66 -22.08
N ASN A 87 16.79 -3.44 -20.89
CA ASN A 87 16.39 -2.33 -20.03
C ASN A 87 16.70 -0.96 -20.65
N THR A 88 15.65 -0.29 -21.11
CA THR A 88 15.68 1.12 -21.48
C THR A 88 14.71 1.90 -20.62
N VAL A 89 14.99 3.18 -20.38
CA VAL A 89 14.11 4.07 -19.60
C VAL A 89 12.71 4.12 -20.22
N SER A 90 12.60 4.17 -21.55
CA SER A 90 11.31 4.18 -22.25
C SER A 90 10.50 2.90 -21.97
N ARG A 91 11.10 1.71 -22.12
CA ARG A 91 10.40 0.44 -21.84
C ARG A 91 10.01 0.33 -20.37
N PHE A 92 10.89 0.73 -19.45
CA PHE A 92 10.57 0.73 -18.03
C PHE A 92 9.44 1.70 -17.67
N ASN A 93 9.37 2.87 -18.31
CA ASN A 93 8.27 3.82 -18.13
C ASN A 93 6.93 3.24 -18.61
N ILE A 94 6.89 2.59 -19.77
CA ILE A 94 5.68 1.94 -20.29
C ILE A 94 5.22 0.83 -19.34
N LEU A 95 6.15 -0.02 -18.89
CA LEU A 95 5.84 -1.11 -17.95
C LEU A 95 5.37 -0.57 -16.59
N THR A 96 6.01 0.46 -16.07
CA THR A 96 5.61 1.10 -14.81
C THR A 96 4.23 1.72 -14.94
N PHE A 97 4.00 2.55 -15.96
CA PHE A 97 2.73 3.23 -16.17
C PHE A 97 1.57 2.24 -16.36
N SER A 98 1.73 1.24 -17.22
CA SER A 98 0.71 0.20 -17.45
C SER A 98 0.41 -0.61 -16.18
N SER A 99 1.44 -0.98 -15.41
CA SER A 99 1.27 -1.75 -14.17
C SER A 99 0.53 -0.96 -13.09
N PHE A 100 0.87 0.32 -12.91
CA PHE A 100 0.17 1.19 -11.96
C PHE A 100 -1.26 1.48 -12.41
N ALA A 101 -1.50 1.67 -13.71
CA ALA A 101 -2.84 1.89 -14.26
C ALA A 101 -3.76 0.68 -14.02
N ILE A 102 -3.29 -0.54 -14.32
CA ILE A 102 -4.04 -1.78 -14.06
C ILE A 102 -4.32 -1.94 -12.56
N SER A 103 -3.31 -1.67 -11.72
CA SER A 103 -3.47 -1.74 -10.26
C SER A 103 -4.51 -0.73 -9.76
N MET A 104 -4.49 0.50 -10.27
CA MET A 104 -5.46 1.54 -9.94
C MET A 104 -6.89 1.11 -10.28
N VAL A 105 -7.11 0.51 -11.45
CA VAL A 105 -8.44 0.00 -11.84
C VAL A 105 -8.92 -1.09 -10.87
N ILE A 106 -8.06 -2.05 -10.51
CA ILE A 106 -8.42 -3.11 -9.56
C ILE A 106 -8.75 -2.53 -8.18
N PHE A 107 -7.94 -1.58 -7.69
CA PHE A 107 -8.17 -0.91 -6.42
C PHE A 107 -9.50 -0.14 -6.41
N LEU A 108 -9.81 0.59 -7.49
CA LEU A 108 -11.08 1.29 -7.65
C LEU A 108 -12.26 0.31 -7.61
N ILE A 109 -12.19 -0.80 -8.34
CA ILE A 109 -13.26 -1.81 -8.33
C ILE A 109 -13.46 -2.35 -6.91
N VAL A 110 -12.40 -2.79 -6.23
CA VAL A 110 -12.50 -3.37 -4.88
C VAL A 110 -13.02 -2.34 -3.87
N ALA A 111 -12.49 -1.12 -3.88
CA ALA A 111 -12.91 -0.04 -3.00
C ALA A 111 -14.37 0.35 -3.23
N SER A 112 -14.77 0.52 -4.50
CA SER A 112 -16.15 0.83 -4.87
C SER A 112 -17.11 -0.29 -4.49
N MET A 113 -16.79 -1.56 -4.79
CA MET A 113 -17.67 -2.69 -4.45
C MET A 113 -17.80 -2.88 -2.93
N GLY A 114 -16.72 -2.70 -2.18
CA GLY A 114 -16.76 -2.71 -0.72
C GLY A 114 -17.67 -1.62 -0.17
N PHE A 115 -17.46 -0.37 -0.60
CA PHE A 115 -18.26 0.77 -0.16
C PHE A 115 -19.72 0.66 -0.59
N LEU A 116 -20.00 0.22 -1.82
CA LEU A 116 -21.38 0.03 -2.29
C LEU A 116 -22.09 -1.13 -1.59
N THR A 117 -21.36 -2.06 -0.97
CA THR A 117 -21.94 -3.18 -0.20
C THR A 117 -22.20 -2.80 1.26
N PHE A 118 -21.27 -2.12 1.92
CA PHE A 118 -21.32 -1.88 3.37
C PHE A 118 -21.45 -0.41 3.79
N GLY A 119 -21.33 0.52 2.84
CA GLY A 119 -21.42 1.96 3.08
C GLY A 119 -20.35 2.44 4.07
N SER A 120 -20.75 3.24 5.06
CA SER A 120 -19.84 3.81 6.06
C SER A 120 -19.23 2.78 7.02
N ASN A 121 -19.77 1.56 7.06
CA ASN A 121 -19.37 0.53 8.02
C ASN A 121 -18.29 -0.41 7.46
N CYS A 122 -17.53 0.02 6.44
CA CYS A 122 -16.39 -0.74 5.92
C CYS A 122 -15.28 -0.85 6.97
N ASP A 123 -14.87 -2.08 7.27
CA ASP A 123 -13.72 -2.35 8.13
C ASP A 123 -12.41 -2.11 7.38
N GLY A 124 -11.33 -1.85 8.13
CA GLY A 124 -9.99 -1.68 7.56
C GLY A 124 -9.52 -2.88 6.75
N LEU A 125 -9.94 -4.07 7.15
CA LEU A 125 -9.88 -5.27 6.32
C LEU A 125 -11.31 -5.62 5.88
N ILE A 126 -11.68 -5.21 4.67
CA ILE A 126 -13.06 -5.39 4.15
C ILE A 126 -13.56 -6.84 4.20
N LEU A 127 -12.66 -7.84 4.17
CA LEU A 127 -13.04 -9.25 4.31
C LEU A 127 -13.63 -9.60 5.69
N ASN A 128 -13.44 -8.76 6.71
CA ASN A 128 -14.07 -8.91 8.02
C ASN A 128 -15.56 -8.57 7.98
N ASN A 129 -16.00 -7.71 7.06
CA ASN A 129 -17.41 -7.35 6.92
C ASN A 129 -18.28 -8.50 6.41
N TYR A 130 -17.70 -9.41 5.61
CA TYR A 130 -18.44 -10.53 5.05
C TYR A 130 -18.67 -11.61 6.12
N SER A 131 -19.83 -12.27 6.09
CA SER A 131 -20.14 -13.38 7.00
C SER A 131 -19.11 -14.53 6.90
N SER A 132 -18.88 -15.24 8.00
CA SER A 132 -18.09 -16.48 8.03
C SER A 132 -18.79 -17.64 7.34
N GLU A 133 -20.12 -17.61 7.22
CA GLU A 133 -20.93 -18.60 6.50
C GLU A 133 -20.92 -18.39 4.98
N ASP A 134 -20.43 -17.24 4.52
CA ASP A 134 -20.25 -16.98 3.10
C ASP A 134 -19.02 -17.74 2.58
N LYS A 135 -19.26 -18.92 2.00
CA LYS A 135 -18.21 -19.78 1.43
C LYS A 135 -17.40 -19.11 0.31
N ILE A 136 -18.03 -18.24 -0.50
CA ILE A 136 -17.34 -17.54 -1.60
C ILE A 136 -16.30 -16.59 -0.99
N MET A 137 -16.71 -15.83 0.02
CA MET A 137 -15.80 -14.92 0.73
C MET A 137 -14.83 -15.64 1.66
N GLY A 138 -15.21 -16.81 2.18
CA GLY A 138 -14.32 -17.73 2.87
C GLY A 138 -13.13 -18.14 2.00
N PHE A 139 -13.38 -18.47 0.73
CA PHE A 139 -12.30 -18.74 -0.22
C PHE A 139 -11.45 -17.48 -0.49
N SER A 140 -12.04 -16.28 -0.57
CA SER A 140 -11.27 -15.03 -0.68
C SER A 140 -10.29 -14.87 0.47
N ARG A 141 -10.69 -15.19 1.72
CA ARG A 141 -9.80 -15.13 2.88
C ARG A 141 -8.62 -16.10 2.75
N VAL A 142 -8.86 -17.32 2.29
CA VAL A 142 -7.80 -18.30 2.04
C VAL A 142 -6.87 -17.82 0.92
N ALA A 143 -7.42 -17.30 -0.17
CA ALA A 143 -6.64 -16.80 -1.30
C ALA A 143 -5.75 -15.60 -0.91
N VAL A 144 -6.29 -14.65 -0.15
CA VAL A 144 -5.53 -13.51 0.39
C VAL A 144 -4.47 -13.99 1.38
N ALA A 145 -4.80 -14.92 2.29
CA ALA A 145 -3.84 -15.48 3.23
C ALA A 145 -2.67 -16.18 2.52
N MET A 146 -2.96 -17.00 1.50
CA MET A 146 -1.93 -17.66 0.69
C MET A 146 -1.05 -16.63 -0.04
N SER A 147 -1.66 -15.61 -0.64
CA SER A 147 -0.92 -14.51 -1.29
C SER A 147 0.06 -13.83 -0.31
N LEU A 148 -0.40 -13.53 0.91
CA LEU A 148 0.43 -12.92 1.94
C LEU A 148 1.56 -13.85 2.38
N VAL A 149 1.28 -15.15 2.61
CA VAL A 149 2.30 -16.13 3.01
C VAL A 149 3.43 -16.24 1.99
N PHE A 150 3.11 -16.27 0.69
CA PHE A 150 4.14 -16.37 -0.36
C PHE A 150 4.84 -15.04 -0.66
N SER A 151 4.19 -13.91 -0.41
CA SER A 151 4.79 -12.59 -0.63
C SER A 151 5.66 -12.15 0.55
N TYR A 152 5.38 -12.65 1.75
CA TYR A 152 6.08 -12.25 2.97
C TYR A 152 7.60 -12.48 2.92
N PRO A 153 8.13 -13.64 2.48
CA PRO A 153 9.57 -13.85 2.37
C PRO A 153 10.27 -12.83 1.47
N LEU A 154 9.64 -12.45 0.35
CA LEU A 154 10.21 -11.49 -0.60
C LEU A 154 10.37 -10.11 0.03
N VAL A 155 9.33 -9.63 0.73
CA VAL A 155 9.37 -8.33 1.44
C VAL A 155 10.31 -8.39 2.64
N PHE A 156 10.32 -9.52 3.36
CA PHE A 156 11.14 -9.69 4.55
C PHE A 156 12.64 -9.70 4.23
N VAL A 157 13.06 -10.23 3.09
CA VAL A 157 14.46 -10.13 2.64
C VAL A 157 14.86 -8.66 2.47
N GLY A 158 14.01 -7.84 1.87
CA GLY A 158 14.24 -6.39 1.75
C GLY A 158 14.37 -5.70 3.12
N ALA A 159 13.49 -6.05 4.07
CA ALA A 159 13.56 -5.53 5.43
C ALA A 159 14.87 -5.93 6.15
N ARG A 160 15.27 -7.20 6.04
CA ARG A 160 16.50 -7.72 6.63
C ARG A 160 17.73 -7.03 6.04
N ASP A 161 17.79 -6.91 4.72
CA ASP A 161 18.92 -6.28 4.03
C ASP A 161 19.00 -4.79 4.37
N GLY A 162 17.86 -4.10 4.47
CA GLY A 162 17.80 -2.71 4.96
C GLY A 162 18.33 -2.52 6.38
N VAL A 163 18.05 -3.47 7.29
CA VAL A 163 18.63 -3.44 8.66
C VAL A 163 20.14 -3.67 8.64
N LEU A 164 20.62 -4.61 7.82
CA LEU A 164 22.07 -4.86 7.68
C LEU A 164 22.81 -3.65 7.11
N ASP A 165 22.21 -2.96 6.14
CA ASP A 165 22.77 -1.75 5.54
C ASP A 165 22.78 -0.59 6.54
N LEU A 166 21.69 -0.40 7.31
CA LEU A 166 21.62 0.62 8.37
C LEU A 166 22.68 0.41 9.46
N LEU A 167 23.00 -0.84 9.78
CA LEU A 167 24.06 -1.21 10.73
C LEU A 167 25.46 -1.22 10.10
N ASN A 168 25.61 -0.82 8.83
CA ASN A 168 26.88 -0.84 8.09
C ASN A 168 27.59 -2.22 8.12
N ILE A 169 26.82 -3.30 8.14
CA ILE A 169 27.37 -4.66 8.18
C ILE A 169 27.82 -5.06 6.77
N SER A 170 29.15 -5.07 6.58
CA SER A 170 29.81 -5.53 5.35
C SER A 170 29.33 -6.92 4.92
N LYS A 171 29.23 -7.13 3.60
CA LYS A 171 28.81 -8.40 2.99
C LYS A 171 29.64 -9.59 3.47
N SER A 172 30.93 -9.38 3.78
CA SER A 172 31.81 -10.45 4.31
C SER A 172 31.39 -10.99 5.69
N LYS A 173 30.65 -10.20 6.48
CA LYS A 173 30.15 -10.60 7.82
C LYS A 173 28.75 -11.21 7.78
N ARG A 174 28.11 -11.27 6.60
CA ARG A 174 26.76 -11.81 6.38
C ARG A 174 26.78 -13.34 6.24
N THR A 175 27.29 -14.03 7.25
CA THR A 175 27.26 -15.50 7.29
C THR A 175 25.83 -16.00 7.49
N ASN A 176 25.53 -17.24 7.04
CA ASN A 176 24.20 -17.85 7.20
C ASN A 176 23.73 -17.86 8.66
N ALA A 177 24.63 -18.10 9.62
CA ALA A 177 24.30 -18.09 11.04
C ALA A 177 23.85 -16.70 11.51
N ASN A 178 24.54 -15.63 11.10
CA ASN A 178 24.19 -14.25 11.49
C ASN A 178 22.88 -13.81 10.81
N LEU A 179 22.68 -14.18 9.54
CA LEU A 179 21.45 -13.89 8.80
C LEU A 179 20.24 -14.61 9.41
N ASN A 180 20.40 -15.87 9.82
CA ASN A 180 19.34 -16.63 10.47
C ASN A 180 18.99 -16.05 11.85
N LYS A 181 20.01 -15.69 12.65
CA LYS A 181 19.79 -15.00 13.94
C LYS A 181 19.02 -13.70 13.75
N LEU A 182 19.46 -12.84 12.83
CA LEU A 182 18.78 -11.58 12.53
C LEU A 182 17.33 -11.82 12.06
N THR A 183 17.12 -12.84 11.22
CA THR A 183 15.79 -13.21 10.71
C THR A 183 14.86 -13.62 11.86
N ILE A 184 15.32 -14.48 12.77
CA ILE A 184 14.53 -14.91 13.94
C ILE A 184 14.23 -13.71 14.84
N THR A 185 15.21 -12.84 15.10
CA THR A 185 15.03 -11.63 15.92
C THR A 185 13.99 -10.68 15.32
N LEU A 186 14.13 -10.34 14.03
CA LEU A 186 13.19 -9.46 13.33
C LEU A 186 11.78 -10.06 13.29
N LEU A 187 11.66 -11.36 12.98
CA LEU A 187 10.37 -12.05 12.94
C LEU A 187 9.70 -12.07 14.32
N SER A 188 10.48 -12.30 15.39
CA SER A 188 9.98 -12.28 16.77
C SER A 188 9.48 -10.90 17.17
N CYS A 189 10.22 -9.83 16.86
CA CYS A 189 9.80 -8.45 17.12
C CYS A 189 8.53 -8.08 16.35
N ILE A 190 8.46 -8.38 15.05
CA ILE A 190 7.27 -8.08 14.22
C ILE A 190 6.05 -8.86 14.73
N THR A 191 6.24 -10.12 15.11
CA THR A 191 5.17 -10.95 15.68
C THR A 191 4.67 -10.39 17.02
N ALA A 192 5.59 -9.99 17.91
CA ALA A 192 5.23 -9.38 19.18
C ALA A 192 4.44 -8.07 19.00
N LEU A 193 4.82 -7.24 18.02
CA LEU A 193 4.08 -6.03 17.67
C LEU A 193 2.69 -6.35 17.13
N ALA A 194 2.57 -7.35 16.25
CA ALA A 194 1.30 -7.80 15.68
C ALA A 194 0.35 -8.39 16.74
N LEU A 195 0.84 -8.82 17.90
CA LEU A 195 0.00 -9.22 19.04
C LEU A 195 -0.66 -8.03 19.74
N LYS A 196 -0.04 -6.84 19.70
CA LYS A 196 -0.55 -5.63 20.35
C LYS A 196 -1.34 -4.72 19.42
N VAL A 197 -0.92 -4.60 18.16
CA VAL A 197 -1.58 -3.74 17.16
C VAL A 197 -2.43 -4.60 16.23
N LYS A 198 -3.76 -4.51 16.38
CA LYS A 198 -4.74 -5.29 15.59
C LYS A 198 -5.47 -4.48 14.51
N ASP A 199 -5.36 -3.16 14.56
CA ASP A 199 -5.96 -2.26 13.59
C ASP A 199 -5.09 -2.16 12.33
N LEU A 200 -5.50 -2.86 11.28
CA LEU A 200 -4.79 -2.86 9.99
C LEU A 200 -4.80 -1.46 9.34
N SER A 201 -5.91 -0.73 9.44
CA SER A 201 -6.02 0.63 8.88
C SER A 201 -5.04 1.57 9.54
N LEU A 202 -4.84 1.45 10.86
CA LEU A 202 -3.82 2.24 11.58
C LEU A 202 -2.44 1.97 11.01
N VAL A 203 -2.07 0.69 10.89
CA VAL A 203 -0.74 0.29 10.42
C VAL A 203 -0.49 0.79 9.00
N ILE A 204 -1.44 0.63 8.09
CA ILE A 204 -1.32 1.08 6.70
C ILE A 204 -1.27 2.62 6.62
N ALA A 205 -2.11 3.32 7.39
CA ALA A 205 -2.10 4.78 7.42
C ALA A 205 -0.76 5.33 7.93
N LEU A 206 -0.21 4.77 9.02
CA LEU A 206 1.10 5.16 9.56
C LEU A 206 2.23 4.85 8.57
N ALA A 207 2.22 3.65 7.99
CA ALA A 207 3.21 3.27 6.98
C ALA A 207 3.17 4.22 5.79
N GLY A 208 1.98 4.59 5.33
CA GLY A 208 1.79 5.50 4.21
C GLY A 208 2.14 6.95 4.50
N SER A 209 1.75 7.46 5.67
CA SER A 209 1.96 8.85 6.08
C SER A 209 3.41 9.16 6.41
N VAL A 210 4.17 8.16 6.88
CA VAL A 210 5.60 8.30 7.19
C VAL A 210 6.44 7.75 6.05
N LEU A 211 6.47 6.44 5.87
CA LEU A 211 7.39 5.78 4.94
C LEU A 211 7.00 6.01 3.48
N GLY A 212 5.71 5.92 3.16
CA GLY A 212 5.20 6.18 1.82
C GLY A 212 5.49 7.62 1.40
N VAL A 213 5.16 8.59 2.24
CA VAL A 213 5.45 10.01 1.97
C VAL A 213 6.95 10.25 1.75
N SER A 214 7.80 9.68 2.59
CA SER A 214 9.25 9.81 2.42
C SER A 214 9.74 9.26 1.08
N LEU A 215 9.30 8.06 0.70
CA LEU A 215 9.77 7.37 -0.51
C LEU A 215 9.17 7.92 -1.80
N ILE A 216 7.94 8.43 -1.77
CA ILE A 216 7.23 8.91 -2.96
C ILE A 216 7.49 10.40 -3.22
N TYR A 217 7.52 11.23 -2.17
CA TYR A 217 7.60 12.68 -2.33
C TYR A 217 8.94 13.25 -1.89
N VAL A 218 9.47 12.86 -0.72
CA VAL A 218 10.61 13.56 -0.12
C VAL A 218 11.94 13.15 -0.75
N PHE A 219 12.28 11.85 -0.74
CA PHE A 219 13.59 11.40 -1.23
C PHE A 219 13.78 11.65 -2.73
N PRO A 220 12.80 11.37 -3.62
CA PRO A 220 12.96 11.69 -5.04
C PRO A 220 13.18 13.19 -5.27
N ALA A 221 12.48 14.06 -4.52
CA ALA A 221 12.66 15.50 -4.62
C ALA A 221 14.05 15.97 -4.20
N LEU A 222 14.56 15.45 -3.08
CA LEU A 222 15.91 15.77 -2.61
C LEU A 222 16.98 15.26 -3.58
N MET A 223 16.84 14.02 -4.08
CA MET A 223 17.78 13.42 -5.03
C MET A 223 17.80 14.18 -6.35
N PHE A 224 16.63 14.48 -6.93
CA PHE A 224 16.53 15.20 -8.19
C PHE A 224 17.08 16.63 -8.07
N ARG A 225 16.70 17.36 -7.01
CA ARG A 225 17.24 18.69 -6.74
C ARG A 225 18.77 18.65 -6.56
N SER A 226 19.28 17.68 -5.82
CA SER A 226 20.73 17.53 -5.61
C SER A 226 21.46 17.25 -6.93
N ALA A 227 20.93 16.36 -7.77
CA ALA A 227 21.50 16.04 -9.07
C ALA A 227 21.60 17.28 -9.98
N VAL A 228 20.51 18.06 -10.09
CA VAL A 228 20.48 19.28 -10.90
C VAL A 228 21.46 20.34 -10.39
N LEU A 229 21.55 20.51 -9.07
CA LEU A 229 22.47 21.48 -8.47
C LEU A 229 23.94 21.07 -8.62
N ASN A 230 24.24 19.77 -8.49
CA ASN A 230 25.59 19.24 -8.71
C ASN A 230 26.00 19.41 -10.17
N GLN A 231 25.12 19.09 -11.13
CA GLN A 231 25.38 19.31 -12.56
C GLN A 231 25.73 20.79 -12.86
N LYS A 232 24.99 21.74 -12.26
CA LYS A 232 25.28 23.16 -12.40
C LYS A 232 26.63 23.54 -11.77
N LYS A 233 26.96 22.98 -10.61
CA LYS A 233 28.21 23.24 -9.89
C LYS A 233 29.42 22.72 -10.68
N ASP A 234 29.27 21.58 -11.35
CA ASP A 234 30.31 20.95 -12.16
C ASP A 234 30.47 21.60 -13.55
N GLY A 235 29.81 22.74 -13.79
CA GLY A 235 29.91 23.51 -15.04
C GLY A 235 29.07 22.94 -16.18
N GLY A 236 28.18 22.00 -15.91
CA GLY A 236 27.23 21.48 -16.90
C GLY A 236 26.19 22.53 -17.30
N ASP A 237 25.77 22.51 -18.56
CA ASP A 237 24.68 23.36 -19.04
C ASP A 237 23.35 22.88 -18.45
N VAL A 238 22.75 23.71 -17.60
CA VAL A 238 21.48 23.43 -16.93
C VAL A 238 20.46 24.46 -17.40
N SER A 239 19.54 24.00 -18.25
CA SER A 239 18.42 24.82 -18.74
C SER A 239 17.58 25.37 -17.60
N ASN A 240 17.03 26.58 -17.79
CA ASN A 240 16.06 27.19 -16.88
C ASN A 240 14.82 26.30 -16.68
N ALA A 241 14.44 25.51 -17.69
CA ALA A 241 13.35 24.54 -17.58
C ALA A 241 13.67 23.45 -16.54
N LEU A 242 14.89 22.91 -16.55
CA LEU A 242 15.33 21.87 -15.61
C LEU A 242 15.42 22.41 -14.18
N LEU A 243 15.84 23.68 -14.01
CA LEU A 243 15.79 24.35 -12.70
C LEU A 243 14.35 24.58 -12.21
N MET A 244 13.43 24.90 -13.12
CA MET A 244 12.01 25.05 -12.79
C MET A 244 11.39 23.71 -12.38
N GLU A 245 11.70 22.62 -13.10
CA GLU A 245 11.31 21.27 -12.72
C GLU A 245 11.84 20.90 -11.33
N ALA A 246 13.12 21.16 -11.04
CA ALA A 246 13.69 20.90 -9.72
C ALA A 246 12.95 21.64 -8.59
N LYS A 247 12.51 22.89 -8.84
CA LYS A 247 11.68 23.65 -7.89
C LYS A 247 10.29 23.03 -7.73
N LEU A 248 9.64 22.63 -8.82
CA LEU A 248 8.32 22.00 -8.79
C LEU A 248 8.34 20.66 -8.04
N VAL A 249 9.36 19.84 -8.26
CA VAL A 249 9.53 18.57 -7.52
C VAL A 249 9.86 18.84 -6.05
N THR A 250 10.61 19.89 -5.73
CA THR A 250 10.83 20.28 -4.33
C THR A 250 9.54 20.70 -3.64
N LEU A 251 8.68 21.45 -4.35
CA LEU A 251 7.36 21.83 -3.85
C LEU A 251 6.47 20.60 -3.60
N SER A 252 6.48 19.60 -4.49
CA SER A 252 5.75 18.35 -4.27
C SER A 252 6.27 17.58 -3.05
N GLY A 253 7.58 17.59 -2.81
CA GLY A 253 8.19 17.08 -1.58
C GLY A 253 7.66 17.76 -0.32
N ILE A 254 7.58 19.09 -0.31
CA ILE A 254 7.05 19.88 0.82
C ILE A 254 5.56 19.59 1.05
N MET A 255 4.76 19.56 -0.03
CA MET A 255 3.34 19.20 0.06
C MET A 255 3.16 17.78 0.62
N GLY A 256 4.02 16.84 0.19
CA GLY A 256 4.05 15.48 0.73
C GLY A 256 4.27 15.46 2.24
N ILE A 257 5.21 16.25 2.77
CA ILE A 257 5.45 16.38 4.21
C ILE A 257 4.19 16.88 4.94
N GLY A 258 3.54 17.92 4.40
CA GLY A 258 2.30 18.45 4.96
C GLY A 258 1.19 17.40 5.00
N MET A 259 0.98 16.68 3.90
CA MET A 259 0.02 15.57 3.83
C MET A 259 0.35 14.44 4.82
N GLY A 260 1.62 14.06 4.93
CA GLY A 260 2.08 13.04 5.87
C GLY A 260 1.84 13.44 7.32
N ALA A 261 2.10 14.69 7.68
CA ALA A 261 1.86 15.21 9.02
C ALA A 261 0.37 15.20 9.39
N VAL A 262 -0.51 15.62 8.48
CA VAL A 262 -1.96 15.59 8.69
C VAL A 262 -2.45 14.14 8.78
N GLY A 263 -2.06 13.28 7.83
CA GLY A 263 -2.44 11.86 7.83
C GLY A 263 -1.99 11.12 9.09
N LEU A 264 -0.77 11.39 9.56
CA LEU A 264 -0.24 10.84 10.82
C LEU A 264 -1.07 11.29 12.02
N THR A 265 -1.37 12.60 12.11
CA THR A 265 -2.16 13.16 13.22
C THR A 265 -3.57 12.57 13.25
N MET A 266 -4.20 12.43 12.09
CA MET A 266 -5.54 11.83 11.98
C MET A 266 -5.54 10.33 12.28
N ALA A 267 -4.52 9.60 11.83
CA ALA A 267 -4.38 8.18 12.13
C ALA A 267 -4.26 7.90 13.63
N LEU A 268 -3.51 8.75 14.36
CA LEU A 268 -3.27 8.63 15.81
C LEU A 268 -4.44 9.13 16.66
N THR A 269 -5.15 10.17 16.25
CA THR A 269 -6.27 10.75 17.01
C THR A 269 -7.58 9.96 16.88
N GLY A 270 -7.61 8.89 16.07
CA GLY A 270 -8.78 8.05 15.86
C GLY A 270 -9.91 8.75 15.09
N LYS A 271 -9.70 9.98 14.61
CA LYS A 271 -10.61 10.72 13.72
C LYS A 271 -10.40 10.22 12.29
N ARG A 272 -10.89 9.02 12.01
CA ARG A 272 -10.91 8.45 10.65
C ARG A 272 -12.30 8.58 10.07
#